data_AF-A0A965UBN5-F1
#
_entry.id   AF-A0A965UBN5-F1
#
_cell.length_a   1.000
_cell.length_b   1.000
_cell.length_c   1.000
_cell.angle_alpha   90.00
_cell.angle_beta   90.00
_cell.angle_gamma   90.00
#
_symmetry.space_group_name_H-M   'P 1'
#
loop_
_entity.id
_entity.type
_entity.pdbx_description
1 polymer ?
#
loop_
_entity_poly.entity_id
_entity_poly.type
_entity_poly.pdbx_seq_one_letter_code
_entity_poly.pdbx_strand_id
1 'polypeptide(L)'
;MLSQLVSMLGSRSQSVQIVGLLTILSLAPSILIMLTSFVRVIMVLSFTRNALGLQQMPPNQVLVGLALFLTLFIMGPVVDEIKTEAYIPYIAEQITLEEAV
;
A
#
# COMPACT_ATOMS: atom_id res chain seq x y z
N MET A 1 2.67 -17.63 15.76
CA MET A 1 2.33 -18.47 14.59
C MET A 1 3.06 -18.03 13.32
N LEU A 2 3.06 -16.74 12.95
CA LEU A 2 3.84 -16.24 11.80
C LEU A 2 5.36 -16.43 12.00
N SER A 3 5.89 -16.21 13.21
CA SER A 3 7.29 -16.48 13.55
C SER A 3 7.69 -17.96 13.45
N GLN A 4 6.76 -18.88 13.71
CA GLN A 4 6.96 -20.34 13.57
C GLN A 4 6.91 -20.80 12.11
N LEU A 5 6.15 -20.13 11.25
CA LEU A 5 6.19 -20.34 9.80
C LEU A 5 7.52 -19.86 9.20
N VAL A 6 8.06 -18.74 9.69
CA VAL A 6 9.37 -18.23 9.26
C VAL A 6 10.52 -19.12 9.77
N SER A 7 10.43 -19.68 10.99
CA SER A 7 11.46 -20.62 11.48
C SER A 7 11.44 -21.97 10.76
N MET A 8 10.28 -22.43 10.27
CA MET A 8 10.15 -23.62 9.42
C MET A 8 10.83 -23.43 8.04
N LEU A 9 10.84 -22.19 7.52
CA LEU A 9 11.57 -21.82 6.30
C LEU A 9 13.10 -21.79 6.52
N GLY A 10 13.57 -21.58 7.75
CA GLY A 10 15.00 -21.51 8.10
C GLY A 10 15.77 -22.83 7.95
N SER A 11 15.09 -23.96 7.77
CA SER A 11 15.72 -25.28 7.63
C SER A 11 15.88 -25.77 6.17
N ARG A 12 15.32 -25.07 5.18
CA ARG A 12 15.41 -25.45 3.76
C ARG A 12 15.68 -24.23 2.87
N SER A 13 16.96 -24.07 2.54
CA SER A 13 17.56 -23.25 1.46
C SER A 13 17.18 -21.76 1.37
N GLN A 14 18.21 -20.91 1.28
CA GLN A 14 18.10 -19.46 1.04
C GLN A 14 17.11 -19.09 -0.09
N SER A 15 16.93 -20.00 -1.07
CA SER A 15 15.96 -19.87 -2.16
C SER A 15 14.52 -19.70 -1.68
N VAL A 16 14.07 -20.43 -0.65
CA VAL A 16 12.68 -20.34 -0.18
C VAL A 16 12.44 -19.02 0.57
N GLN A 17 13.43 -18.55 1.33
CA GLN A 17 13.38 -17.24 1.99
C GLN A 17 13.25 -16.09 0.99
N ILE A 18 14.00 -16.13 -0.12
CA ILE A 18 13.94 -15.13 -1.20
C ILE A 18 12.55 -15.13 -1.85
N VAL A 19 11.98 -16.31 -2.14
CA VAL A 19 10.63 -16.42 -2.72
C VAL A 19 9.57 -15.85 -1.78
N GLY A 20 9.67 -16.11 -0.47
CA GLY A 20 8.79 -15.52 0.53
C GLY A 20 8.85 -13.99 0.57
N LEU A 21 10.06 -13.43 0.53
CA LEU A 21 10.26 -11.97 0.51
C LEU A 21 9.67 -11.33 -0.75
N LEU A 22 9.90 -11.92 -1.92
CA LEU A 22 9.34 -11.43 -3.19
C LEU A 22 7.81 -11.46 -3.20
N THR A 23 7.21 -12.46 -2.55
CA THR A 23 5.76 -12.56 -2.41
C THR A 23 5.22 -11.36 -1.63
N ILE A 24 5.81 -11.05 -0.47
CA ILE A 24 5.41 -9.90 0.34
C ILE A 24 5.61 -8.59 -0.43
N LEU A 25 6.75 -8.43 -1.09
CA LEU A 25 7.08 -7.22 -1.84
C LEU A 25 6.14 -6.98 -3.03
N SER A 26 5.67 -8.05 -3.70
CA SER A 26 4.72 -7.94 -4.80
C SER A 26 3.30 -7.57 -4.36
N LEU A 27 2.90 -8.00 -3.15
CA LEU A 27 1.59 -7.70 -2.56
C LEU A 27 1.54 -6.30 -1.93
N ALA A 28 2.65 -5.84 -1.36
CA ALA A 28 2.77 -4.54 -0.69
C ALA A 28 2.16 -3.35 -1.46
N PRO A 29 2.48 -3.11 -2.76
CA PRO A 29 1.90 -1.98 -3.49
C PRO A 29 0.38 -2.11 -3.65
N SER A 30 -0.13 -3.32 -3.85
CA SER A 30 -1.57 -3.56 -4.00
C SER A 30 -2.34 -3.27 -2.71
N ILE A 31 -1.78 -3.71 -1.57
CA ILE A 31 -2.36 -3.47 -0.25
C ILE A 31 -2.36 -1.97 0.08
N LEU A 32 -1.25 -1.26 -0.18
CA LEU A 32 -1.16 0.18 0.01
C LEU A 32 -2.23 0.94 -0.78
N ILE A 33 -2.47 0.55 -2.02
CA ILE A 33 -3.49 1.18 -2.86
C ILE A 33 -4.91 0.89 -2.31
N MET A 34 -5.15 -0.31 -1.75
CA MET A 34 -6.45 -0.69 -1.18
C MET A 34 -6.77 -0.01 0.15
N LEU A 35 -5.77 0.22 0.99
CA LEU A 35 -5.95 0.81 2.33
C LEU A 35 -6.05 2.34 2.32
N THR A 36 -5.75 2.99 1.20
CA THR A 36 -5.76 4.45 1.07
C THR A 36 -7.03 4.95 0.38
N SER A 37 -7.14 6.28 0.20
CA SER A 37 -8.26 6.90 -0.52
C SER A 37 -8.31 6.56 -2.03
N PHE A 38 -7.29 5.89 -2.58
CA PHE A 38 -7.17 5.64 -4.01
C PHE A 38 -8.41 4.95 -4.59
N VAL A 39 -8.90 3.89 -3.94
CA VAL A 39 -10.05 3.10 -4.41
C VAL A 39 -11.30 3.97 -4.55
N ARG A 40 -11.53 4.90 -3.62
CA ARG A 40 -12.67 5.84 -3.70
C ARG A 40 -12.49 6.80 -4.87
N VAL A 41 -11.31 7.40 -5.02
CA VAL A 41 -11.03 8.38 -6.08
C VAL A 41 -11.16 7.75 -7.46
N ILE A 42 -10.55 6.58 -7.71
CA ILE A 42 -10.61 5.91 -9.01
C ILE A 42 -12.04 5.48 -9.37
N MET A 43 -12.84 5.03 -8.39
CA MET A 43 -14.24 4.67 -8.61
C MET A 43 -15.07 5.88 -9.03
N VAL A 44 -14.93 7.02 -8.33
CA VAL A 44 -15.65 8.25 -8.68
C VAL A 44 -15.27 8.71 -10.09
N LEU A 45 -13.97 8.78 -10.39
CA LEU A 45 -13.51 9.18 -11.73
C LEU A 45 -13.98 8.21 -12.82
N SER A 46 -14.01 6.90 -12.54
CA SER A 46 -14.51 5.89 -13.48
C SER A 46 -16.00 6.02 -13.73
N PHE A 47 -16.78 6.30 -12.69
CA PHE A 47 -18.21 6.58 -12.83
C PHE A 47 -18.47 7.87 -13.60
N THR A 48 -17.71 8.94 -13.34
CA THR A 48 -17.80 10.17 -14.12
C THR A 48 -17.50 9.91 -15.60
N ARG A 49 -16.48 9.11 -15.92
CA ARG A 49 -16.20 8.73 -17.32
C ARG A 49 -17.40 8.04 -17.97
N ASN A 50 -17.97 7.04 -17.30
CA ASN A 50 -19.12 6.30 -17.84
C ASN A 50 -20.34 7.21 -18.02
N ALA A 51 -20.56 8.13 -17.08
CA ALA A 51 -21.66 9.10 -17.13
C ALA A 51 -21.53 10.09 -18.30
N LEU A 52 -20.30 10.43 -18.72
CA LEU A 52 -20.06 11.31 -19.87
C LEU A 52 -20.32 10.63 -21.23
N GLY A 53 -20.60 9.33 -21.26
CA GLY A 53 -20.85 8.59 -22.52
C GLY A 53 -19.64 8.52 -23.45
N LEU A 54 -18.45 8.89 -22.97
CA LEU A 54 -17.22 8.90 -23.75
C LEU A 54 -16.66 7.48 -23.88
N GLN A 55 -16.51 6.99 -25.11
CA GLN A 55 -15.82 5.73 -25.37
C GLN A 55 -14.31 5.94 -25.32
N GLN A 56 -13.64 5.23 -24.40
CA GLN A 56 -12.18 5.11 -24.29
C GLN A 56 -11.39 6.41 -24.01
N MET A 57 -12.04 7.57 -23.96
CA MET A 57 -11.49 8.82 -23.43
C MET A 57 -12.12 9.12 -22.07
N PRO A 58 -11.32 9.41 -21.01
CA PRO A 58 -9.86 9.31 -20.89
C PRO A 58 -9.34 7.87 -20.74
N PRO A 59 -8.08 7.59 -21.11
CA PRO A 59 -7.45 6.27 -20.97
C PRO A 59 -7.40 5.82 -19.50
N ASN A 60 -7.47 4.50 -19.25
CA ASN A 60 -7.35 3.94 -17.90
C ASN A 60 -6.05 4.37 -17.18
N GLN A 61 -4.94 4.45 -17.91
CA GLN A 61 -3.65 4.87 -17.35
C GLN A 61 -3.68 6.31 -16.84
N VAL A 62 -4.39 7.21 -17.52
CA VAL A 62 -4.52 8.62 -17.12
C VAL A 62 -5.39 8.73 -15.87
N LEU A 63 -6.50 7.99 -15.80
CA LEU A 63 -7.37 7.94 -14.62
C LEU A 63 -6.62 7.43 -13.40
N VAL A 64 -5.82 6.37 -13.55
CA VAL A 64 -4.99 5.82 -12.48
C VAL A 64 -3.94 6.83 -12.03
N GLY A 65 -3.27 7.52 -12.97
CA GLY A 65 -2.31 8.58 -12.64
C GLY A 65 -2.95 9.73 -11.85
N LEU A 66 -4.09 10.23 -12.30
CA LEU A 66 -4.88 11.25 -11.60
C LEU A 66 -5.28 10.79 -10.20
N ALA A 67 -5.79 9.56 -10.08
CA ALA A 67 -6.18 9.00 -8.78
C ALA A 67 -4.99 8.88 -7.82
N LEU A 68 -3.81 8.53 -8.32
CA LEU A 68 -2.61 8.38 -7.50
C LEU A 68 -2.10 9.74 -6.99
N PHE A 69 -2.06 10.76 -7.84
CA PHE A 69 -1.69 12.12 -7.42
C PHE A 69 -2.68 12.71 -6.41
N LEU A 70 -3.99 12.55 -6.66
CA LEU A 70 -5.01 13.00 -5.71
C LEU A 70 -4.93 12.25 -4.39
N THR A 71 -4.60 10.95 -4.42
CA THR A 71 -4.39 10.15 -3.19
C THR A 71 -3.22 10.69 -2.38
N LEU A 72 -2.07 10.96 -3.01
CA LEU A 72 -0.92 11.55 -2.31
C LEU A 72 -1.26 12.91 -1.69
N PHE A 73 -2.05 13.73 -2.38
CA PHE A 73 -2.51 15.02 -1.88
C PHE A 73 -3.46 14.86 -0.67
N ILE A 74 -4.44 13.95 -0.75
CA ILE A 74 -5.44 13.73 0.30
C ILE A 74 -4.82 13.04 1.52
N MET A 75 -3.82 12.17 1.33
CA MET A 75 -3.17 11.40 2.39
C MET A 75 -2.12 12.17 3.19
N GLY A 76 -1.82 13.43 2.85
CA GLY A 76 -0.87 14.27 3.58
C GLY A 76 -0.97 14.19 5.12
N PRO A 77 -2.14 14.47 5.74
CA PRO A 77 -2.28 14.44 7.20
C PRO A 77 -2.08 13.03 7.80
N VAL A 78 -2.50 11.97 7.10
CA VAL A 78 -2.34 10.60 7.58
C VAL A 78 -0.86 10.19 7.57
N VAL A 79 -0.10 10.64 6.56
CA VAL A 79 1.36 10.42 6.52
C VAL A 79 2.05 11.15 7.68
N ASP A 80 1.60 12.36 8.03
CA ASP A 80 2.13 13.10 9.17
C ASP A 80 1.82 12.41 10.50
N GLU A 81 0.59 11.88 10.68
CA GLU A 81 0.19 11.10 11.85
C GLU A 81 1.01 9.82 12.01
N ILE A 82 1.16 9.03 10.94
CA ILE A 82 2.03 7.84 10.91
C ILE A 82 3.47 8.22 11.29
N LYS A 83 3.95 9.37 10.82
CA LYS A 83 5.30 9.83 11.13
C LYS A 83 5.47 10.09 12.63
N THR A 84 4.50 10.77 13.26
CA THR A 84 4.57 11.14 14.68
C THR A 84 4.27 9.99 15.63
N GLU A 85 3.33 9.10 15.27
CA GLU A 85 2.82 8.07 16.18
C GLU A 85 3.56 6.74 16.04
N ALA A 86 4.05 6.40 14.85
CA ALA A 86 4.72 5.12 14.61
C ALA A 86 6.20 5.32 14.26
N TYR A 87 6.51 6.10 13.22
CA TYR A 87 7.85 6.13 12.64
C TYR A 87 8.92 6.75 13.56
N ILE A 88 8.67 7.95 14.08
CA ILE A 88 9.59 8.65 14.99
C ILE A 88 9.83 7.85 16.28
N PRO A 89 8.80 7.41 17.03
CA PRO A 89 9.02 6.67 18.27
C PRO A 89 9.65 5.29 18.03
N TYR A 90 9.39 4.63 16.90
CA TYR A 90 10.03 3.37 16.55
C TYR A 90 11.54 3.53 16.35
N ILE A 91 11.98 4.54 15.60
CA ILE A 91 13.42 4.81 15.39
C ILE A 91 14.09 5.32 16.66
N ALA A 92 13.35 6.02 17.52
CA ALA A 92 13.83 6.42 18.84
C ALA A 92 13.84 5.28 19.88
N GLU A 93 13.52 4.04 19.46
CA GLU A 93 13.44 2.84 20.31
C GLU A 93 12.45 2.98 21.49
N GLN A 94 11.46 3.87 21.36
CA GLN A 94 10.44 4.12 22.39
C GLN A 94 9.26 3.16 22.31
N ILE A 95 9.02 2.56 21.14
CA ILE A 95 7.99 1.56 20.90
C ILE A 95 8.58 0.36 20.16
N THR A 96 7.99 -0.82 20.40
CA THR A 96 8.37 -2.03 19.68
C THR A 96 7.82 -2.04 18.26
N LEU A 97 8.39 -2.86 17.38
CA LEU A 97 7.85 -3.05 16.02
C LEU A 97 6.40 -3.56 16.04
N GLU A 98 6.00 -4.30 17.07
CA GLU A 98 4.64 -4.81 17.23
C GLU A 98 3.63 -3.70 17.57
N GLU A 99 4.08 -2.62 18.20
CA GLU A 99 3.25 -1.45 18.53
C GLU A 99 3.23 -0.41 17.40
N ALA A 100 4.23 -0.44 16.50
CA ALA A 100 4.37 0.51 15.39
C ALA A 100 3.59 0.11 14.12
N VAL A 101 3.11 -1.13 14.03
CA VAL A 101 2.45 -1.72 12.84
C VAL A 101 0.96 -1.89 13.08
#